data_AF-A0A496BA89-F1
#
_entry.id   AF-A0A496BA89-F1
#
_cell.length_a   1.000
_cell.length_b   1.000
_cell.length_c   1.000
_cell.angle_alpha   90.00
_cell.angle_beta   90.00
_cell.angle_gamma   90.00
#
_symmetry.space_group_name_H-M   'P 1'
#
loop_
_entity.id
_entity.type
_entity.pdbx_description
1 polymer ?
#
loop_
_entity_poly.entity_id
_entity_poly.type
_entity_poly.pdbx_seq_one_letter_code
_entity_poly.pdbx_strand_id
1 'polypeptide(L)'
;MERWDEIPIGQRFHPLHCAREGGGGPEMPRYFCQDGQIYCDFFVVFFYLTDVIPGDGGLVVIPGSHKSEFLRPPDLFVPDSDETDPEPHPTVTNITPRAGDVVIISELLTHGVLVWKPKDRDRRFLILRYMPQYTTYGTFDPFPDEIQAKLSPETLELIEVAPYKHVKEIVKQETVTLTC
;
A
#
# COMPACT_ATOMS: atom_id res chain seq x y z
N MET A 1 -1.02 -15.56 -29.50
CA MET A 1 -0.74 -14.11 -29.48
C MET A 1 -1.99 -13.46 -28.90
N GLU A 2 -2.14 -13.54 -27.58
CA GLU A 2 -3.32 -13.03 -26.89
C GLU A 2 -3.15 -11.52 -26.67
N ARG A 3 -4.19 -10.77 -27.03
CA ARG A 3 -4.21 -9.31 -27.00
C ARG A 3 -4.29 -8.85 -25.55
N TRP A 4 -3.19 -8.33 -25.04
CA TRP A 4 -3.09 -7.69 -23.72
C TRP A 4 -3.68 -6.26 -23.70
N ASP A 5 -4.24 -5.79 -24.82
CA ASP A 5 -4.63 -4.39 -25.04
C ASP A 5 -6.15 -4.10 -24.86
N GLU A 6 -6.98 -5.09 -24.52
CA GLU A 6 -8.45 -4.92 -24.50
C GLU A 6 -9.10 -4.94 -23.10
N ILE A 7 -8.33 -5.02 -22.02
CA ILE A 7 -8.88 -5.11 -20.66
C ILE A 7 -8.51 -3.85 -19.87
N PRO A 8 -9.46 -2.93 -19.61
CA PRO A 8 -9.18 -1.71 -18.88
C PRO A 8 -8.67 -2.00 -17.47
N ILE A 9 -7.53 -1.41 -17.11
CA ILE A 9 -6.98 -1.39 -15.76
C ILE A 9 -8.05 -0.82 -14.81
N GLY A 10 -8.51 -1.61 -13.83
CA GLY A 10 -9.52 -1.20 -12.84
C GLY A 10 -10.83 -2.00 -12.84
N GLN A 11 -10.99 -2.98 -13.74
CA GLN A 11 -12.20 -3.82 -13.81
C GLN A 11 -12.05 -5.23 -13.22
N ARG A 12 -10.93 -5.55 -12.56
CA ARG A 12 -10.70 -6.87 -11.96
C ARG A 12 -10.60 -6.82 -10.45
N PHE A 13 -11.10 -7.88 -9.83
CA PHE A 13 -10.87 -8.18 -8.44
C PHE A 13 -9.37 -8.41 -8.23
N HIS A 14 -8.79 -7.76 -7.22
CA HIS A 14 -7.43 -8.04 -6.77
C HIS A 14 -7.50 -8.91 -5.52
N PRO A 15 -7.02 -10.15 -5.56
CA PRO A 15 -7.10 -11.08 -4.45
C PRO A 15 -6.53 -10.52 -3.15
N LEU A 16 -7.04 -11.06 -2.05
CA LEU A 16 -6.43 -10.84 -0.74
C LEU A 16 -4.97 -11.27 -0.78
N HIS A 17 -4.10 -10.41 -0.30
CA HIS A 17 -2.67 -10.65 -0.16
C HIS A 17 -2.10 -9.80 0.99
N CYS A 18 -0.91 -10.17 1.44
CA CYS A 18 -0.05 -9.33 2.27
C CYS A 18 1.41 -9.70 2.00
N ALA A 19 2.35 -8.90 2.47
CA ALA A 19 3.77 -9.12 2.20
C ALA A 19 4.30 -10.48 2.73
N ARG A 20 3.69 -11.03 3.78
CA ARG A 20 4.02 -12.37 4.31
C ARG A 20 3.82 -13.48 3.28
N GLU A 21 2.82 -13.33 2.41
CA GLU A 21 2.46 -14.33 1.40
C GLU A 21 3.35 -14.19 0.14
N GLY A 22 4.11 -13.09 0.02
CA GLY A 22 4.92 -12.74 -1.16
C GLY A 22 6.38 -13.23 -1.18
N GLY A 23 6.79 -14.07 -0.22
CA GLY A 23 8.11 -14.71 -0.25
C GLY A 23 9.28 -13.89 0.35
N GLY A 24 9.01 -12.80 1.08
CA GLY A 24 10.05 -11.99 1.77
C GLY A 24 10.77 -12.69 2.94
N GLY A 25 10.38 -13.92 3.27
CA GLY A 25 10.90 -14.66 4.43
C GLY A 25 10.37 -14.11 5.76
N PRO A 26 10.75 -14.73 6.90
CA PRO A 26 10.23 -14.34 8.22
C PRO A 26 10.81 -13.02 8.75
N GLU A 27 11.83 -12.47 8.10
CA GLU A 27 12.60 -11.33 8.60
C GLU A 27 11.96 -9.98 8.26
N MET A 28 11.24 -9.88 7.12
CA MET A 28 10.64 -8.63 6.64
C MET A 28 9.35 -8.91 5.85
N PRO A 29 8.31 -8.08 6.00
CA PRO A 29 8.18 -6.97 6.95
C PRO A 29 7.80 -7.43 8.37
N ARG A 30 7.99 -6.55 9.36
CA ARG A 30 7.70 -6.78 10.78
C ARG A 30 6.68 -5.78 11.32
N TYR A 31 5.81 -6.30 12.18
CA TYR A 31 4.90 -5.49 12.98
C TYR A 31 4.85 -6.07 14.38
N PHE A 32 5.14 -5.26 15.39
CA PHE A 32 4.96 -5.65 16.78
C PHE A 32 4.67 -4.45 17.67
N CYS A 33 4.16 -4.73 18.88
CA CYS A 33 3.95 -3.72 19.90
C CYS A 33 4.85 -4.02 21.09
N GLN A 34 5.61 -3.03 21.52
CA GLN A 34 6.47 -3.13 22.71
C GLN A 34 6.40 -1.80 23.47
N ASP A 35 6.26 -1.86 24.79
CA ASP A 35 6.25 -0.70 25.68
C ASP A 35 5.23 0.39 25.27
N GLY A 36 4.05 -0.02 24.81
CA GLY A 36 2.97 0.87 24.37
C GLY A 36 3.18 1.51 23.00
N GLN A 37 4.25 1.16 22.28
CA GLN A 37 4.57 1.67 20.96
C GLN A 37 4.37 0.61 19.87
N ILE A 38 4.01 1.07 18.67
CA ILE A 38 3.93 0.24 17.47
C ILE A 38 5.25 0.35 16.72
N TYR A 39 5.85 -0.78 16.41
CA TYR A 39 7.00 -0.91 15.51
C TYR A 39 6.51 -1.53 14.21
N CYS A 40 6.69 -0.81 13.10
CA CYS A 40 6.27 -1.21 11.77
C CYS A 40 7.29 -0.69 10.77
N ASP A 41 8.00 -1.59 10.08
CA ASP A 41 9.06 -1.21 9.15
C ASP A 41 8.58 -1.01 7.70
N PHE A 42 7.48 -1.66 7.31
CA PHE A 42 6.86 -1.46 5.99
C PHE A 42 5.39 -1.06 6.10
N PHE A 43 5.05 0.08 5.52
CA PHE A 43 3.68 0.57 5.48
C PHE A 43 3.38 1.31 4.17
N VAL A 44 2.11 1.30 3.82
CA VAL A 44 1.57 1.92 2.61
C VAL A 44 0.63 3.02 3.01
N VAL A 45 0.78 4.17 2.36
CA VAL A 45 -0.06 5.35 2.52
C VAL A 45 -0.82 5.58 1.23
N PHE A 46 -2.15 5.58 1.31
CA PHE A 46 -3.06 5.85 0.21
C PHE A 46 -3.66 7.24 0.37
N PHE A 47 -3.34 8.16 -0.53
CA PHE A 47 -3.95 9.49 -0.57
C PHE A 47 -5.08 9.47 -1.59
N TYR A 48 -6.33 9.50 -1.14
CA TYR A 48 -7.48 9.43 -2.04
C TYR A 48 -7.75 10.77 -2.72
N LEU A 49 -7.93 10.74 -4.04
CA LEU A 49 -8.23 11.89 -4.88
C LEU A 49 -9.65 11.80 -5.47
N THR A 50 -10.39 10.76 -5.12
CA THR A 50 -11.77 10.53 -5.55
C THR A 50 -12.55 9.91 -4.42
N ASP A 51 -13.81 10.33 -4.25
CA ASP A 51 -14.72 9.73 -3.30
C ASP A 51 -14.99 8.26 -3.64
N VAL A 52 -14.87 7.41 -2.63
CA VAL A 52 -15.34 6.02 -2.65
C VAL A 52 -16.59 5.95 -1.80
N ILE A 53 -17.72 5.72 -2.45
CA ILE A 53 -19.03 5.56 -1.83
C ILE A 53 -19.27 4.07 -1.57
N PRO A 54 -19.97 3.68 -0.49
CA PRO A 54 -20.37 2.29 -0.28
C PRO A 54 -21.00 1.67 -1.54
N GLY A 55 -20.45 0.54 -1.99
CA GLY A 55 -20.87 -0.16 -3.20
C GLY A 55 -20.06 0.15 -4.47
N ASP A 56 -19.18 1.15 -4.44
CA ASP A 56 -18.31 1.46 -5.59
C ASP A 56 -17.23 0.40 -5.85
N GLY A 57 -16.94 -0.44 -4.85
CA GLY A 57 -15.79 -1.34 -4.81
C GLY A 57 -14.65 -0.73 -3.99
N GLY A 58 -13.40 -0.91 -4.43
CA GLY A 58 -12.27 -0.29 -3.72
C GLY A 58 -11.51 -1.22 -2.79
N LEU A 59 -10.73 -0.60 -1.90
CA LEU A 59 -9.86 -1.31 -0.97
C LEU A 59 -10.69 -2.14 0.02
N VAL A 60 -10.30 -3.40 0.21
CA VAL A 60 -10.78 -4.24 1.31
C VAL A 60 -9.62 -4.65 2.19
N VAL A 61 -9.89 -4.80 3.48
CA VAL A 61 -8.91 -5.23 4.47
C VAL A 61 -9.51 -6.28 5.41
N ILE A 62 -8.65 -7.09 6.02
CA ILE A 62 -9.01 -7.89 7.20
C ILE A 62 -8.40 -7.18 8.42
N PRO A 63 -9.20 -6.44 9.21
CA PRO A 63 -8.70 -5.75 10.39
C PRO A 63 -7.98 -6.70 11.36
N GLY A 64 -6.82 -6.30 11.86
CA GLY A 64 -6.03 -7.10 12.81
C GLY A 64 -5.15 -8.21 12.19
N SER A 65 -5.32 -8.54 10.90
CA SER A 65 -4.55 -9.60 10.21
C SER A 65 -3.03 -9.39 10.21
N HIS A 66 -2.56 -8.15 10.37
CA HIS A 66 -1.13 -7.83 10.54
C HIS A 66 -0.49 -8.48 11.77
N LYS A 67 -1.29 -8.95 12.74
CA LYS A 67 -0.86 -9.72 13.92
C LYS A 67 -1.11 -11.22 13.79
N SER A 68 -1.59 -11.70 12.64
CA SER A 68 -1.73 -13.14 12.44
C SER A 68 -0.37 -13.79 12.62
N GLU A 69 -0.30 -15.02 13.09
CA GLU A 69 0.91 -15.86 13.07
C GLU A 69 0.75 -17.06 12.12
N PHE A 70 -0.46 -17.24 11.59
CA PHE A 70 -0.82 -18.34 10.70
C PHE A 70 -1.15 -17.82 9.31
N LEU A 71 -0.98 -18.71 8.33
CA LEU A 71 -1.42 -18.45 6.97
C LEU A 71 -2.94 -18.34 6.94
N ARG A 72 -3.42 -17.42 6.10
CA ARG A 72 -4.83 -17.25 5.81
C ARG A 72 -5.35 -18.48 5.04
N PRO A 73 -6.58 -18.93 5.28
CA PRO A 73 -7.20 -19.98 4.46
C PRO A 73 -7.22 -19.56 2.98
N PRO A 74 -6.79 -20.44 2.05
CA PRO A 74 -6.66 -20.09 0.63
C PRO A 74 -8.00 -19.83 -0.06
N ASP A 75 -9.08 -20.36 0.49
CA ASP A 75 -10.47 -20.21 0.04
C ASP A 75 -11.20 -19.02 0.67
N LEU A 76 -10.53 -18.25 1.54
CA LEU A 76 -11.12 -17.06 2.14
C LEU A 76 -11.25 -15.94 1.11
N PHE A 77 -12.50 -15.48 0.90
CA PHE A 77 -12.84 -14.31 0.08
C PHE A 77 -12.35 -14.41 -1.37
N VAL A 78 -12.73 -15.51 -2.03
CA VAL A 78 -12.41 -15.84 -3.42
C VAL A 78 -13.66 -15.66 -4.28
N PRO A 79 -13.61 -14.95 -5.42
CA PRO A 79 -14.76 -14.79 -6.30
C PRO A 79 -14.89 -15.98 -7.26
N ASP A 80 -16.07 -16.11 -7.88
CA ASP A 80 -16.29 -17.10 -8.95
C ASP A 80 -15.46 -16.79 -10.21
N SER A 81 -15.13 -15.51 -10.44
CA SER A 81 -14.23 -15.06 -11.50
C SER A 81 -13.54 -13.74 -11.12
N ASP A 82 -12.46 -13.39 -11.82
CA ASP A 82 -11.75 -12.11 -11.60
C ASP A 82 -12.59 -10.86 -11.95
N GLU A 83 -13.76 -11.04 -12.57
CA GLU A 83 -14.68 -9.96 -12.97
C GLU A 83 -15.80 -9.73 -11.94
N THR A 84 -15.94 -10.63 -10.96
CA THR A 84 -16.93 -10.54 -9.90
C THR A 84 -16.27 -10.31 -8.54
N ASP A 85 -17.05 -9.76 -7.61
CA ASP A 85 -16.63 -9.67 -6.22
C ASP A 85 -17.05 -10.96 -5.49
N PRO A 86 -16.28 -11.41 -4.48
CA PRO A 86 -16.72 -12.48 -3.60
C PRO A 86 -17.97 -12.07 -2.83
N GLU A 87 -18.74 -13.06 -2.36
CA GLU A 87 -19.82 -12.80 -1.41
C GLU A 87 -19.27 -12.08 -0.15
N PRO A 88 -20.02 -11.10 0.40
CA PRO A 88 -19.59 -10.37 1.59
C PRO A 88 -19.23 -11.31 2.74
N HIS A 89 -18.04 -11.14 3.30
CA HIS A 89 -17.55 -11.95 4.41
C HIS A 89 -17.36 -11.09 5.66
N PRO A 90 -17.82 -11.52 6.86
CA PRO A 90 -17.84 -10.68 8.07
C PRO A 90 -16.44 -10.27 8.58
N THR A 91 -15.38 -10.97 8.17
CA THR A 91 -13.99 -10.61 8.53
C THR A 91 -13.38 -9.58 7.59
N VAL A 92 -14.03 -9.27 6.46
CA VAL A 92 -13.52 -8.37 5.43
C VAL A 92 -14.27 -7.06 5.49
N THR A 93 -13.54 -5.95 5.53
CA THR A 93 -14.10 -4.59 5.59
C THR A 93 -13.72 -3.84 4.32
N ASN A 94 -14.70 -3.31 3.59
CA ASN A 94 -14.47 -2.39 2.48
C ASN A 94 -14.29 -0.97 3.02
N ILE A 95 -13.16 -0.36 2.68
CA ILE A 95 -12.79 1.00 3.10
C ILE A 95 -13.31 1.97 2.05
N THR A 96 -14.13 2.92 2.47
CA THR A 96 -14.82 3.90 1.61
C THR A 96 -14.38 5.33 1.94
N PRO A 97 -13.12 5.69 1.64
CA PRO A 97 -12.58 7.02 1.94
C PRO A 97 -13.09 8.07 0.94
N ARG A 98 -13.15 9.32 1.40
CA ARG A 98 -13.45 10.48 0.56
C ARG A 98 -12.19 11.05 -0.07
N ALA A 99 -12.33 11.87 -1.10
CA ALA A 99 -11.23 12.66 -1.62
C ALA A 99 -10.63 13.54 -0.51
N GLY A 100 -9.32 13.46 -0.33
CA GLY A 100 -8.58 14.10 0.76
C GLY A 100 -8.30 13.19 1.96
N ASP A 101 -9.02 12.08 2.10
CA ASP A 101 -8.73 11.11 3.17
C ASP A 101 -7.43 10.35 2.88
N VAL A 102 -6.76 9.95 3.97
CA VAL A 102 -5.53 9.17 3.94
C VAL A 102 -5.75 7.84 4.66
N VAL A 103 -5.51 6.73 3.97
CA VAL A 103 -5.54 5.39 4.57
C VAL A 103 -4.10 4.91 4.73
N ILE A 104 -3.75 4.47 5.94
CA ILE A 104 -2.42 3.92 6.24
C ILE A 104 -2.59 2.46 6.66
N ILE A 105 -1.84 1.56 6.02
CA ILE A 105 -1.81 0.14 6.39
C ILE A 105 -0.36 -0.32 6.55
N SER A 106 -0.12 -1.26 7.46
CA SER A 106 1.10 -2.07 7.41
C SER A 106 1.02 -2.98 6.19
N GLU A 107 2.16 -3.28 5.54
CA GLU A 107 2.19 -4.27 4.47
C GLU A 107 1.86 -5.71 4.95
N LEU A 108 1.88 -5.95 6.27
CA LEU A 108 1.37 -7.18 6.87
C LEU A 108 -0.15 -7.26 6.99
N LEU A 109 -0.87 -6.15 6.82
CA LEU A 109 -2.33 -6.18 6.82
C LEU A 109 -2.81 -6.87 5.53
N THR A 110 -3.55 -7.97 5.68
CA THR A 110 -4.22 -8.61 4.53
C THR A 110 -5.19 -7.63 3.90
N HIS A 111 -5.00 -7.39 2.61
CA HIS A 111 -5.81 -6.46 1.84
C HIS A 111 -6.00 -6.97 0.40
N GLY A 112 -7.03 -6.44 -0.26
CA GLY A 112 -7.37 -6.74 -1.65
C GLY A 112 -8.16 -5.59 -2.24
N VAL A 113 -8.68 -5.77 -3.44
CA VAL A 113 -9.42 -4.72 -4.15
C VAL A 113 -10.67 -5.29 -4.80
N LEU A 114 -11.83 -4.77 -4.43
CA LEU A 114 -13.09 -5.02 -5.12
C LEU A 114 -13.12 -4.30 -6.47
N VAL A 115 -13.83 -4.91 -7.41
CA VAL A 115 -14.02 -4.38 -8.78
C VAL A 115 -14.67 -3.00 -8.71
N TRP A 116 -14.07 -2.01 -9.39
CA TRP A 116 -14.63 -0.66 -9.46
C TRP A 116 -15.89 -0.65 -10.33
N LYS A 117 -17.03 -0.30 -9.72
CA LYS A 117 -18.35 -0.31 -10.38
C LYS A 117 -18.73 0.99 -11.10
N PRO A 118 -18.40 2.19 -10.59
CA PRO A 118 -18.77 3.45 -11.25
C PRO A 118 -18.28 3.51 -12.70
N LYS A 119 -19.12 4.05 -13.58
CA LYS A 119 -18.84 4.21 -15.03
C LYS A 119 -18.62 5.66 -15.44
N ASP A 120 -18.97 6.58 -14.56
CA ASP A 120 -18.90 8.04 -14.71
C ASP A 120 -17.68 8.66 -14.04
N ARG A 121 -16.94 7.90 -13.22
CA ARG A 121 -15.70 8.35 -12.57
C ARG A 121 -14.65 7.25 -12.42
N ASP A 122 -13.38 7.63 -12.45
CA ASP A 122 -12.25 6.77 -12.13
C ASP A 122 -12.00 6.72 -10.61
N ARG A 123 -11.42 5.63 -10.11
CA ARG A 123 -10.84 5.61 -8.75
C ARG A 123 -9.41 6.16 -8.78
N ARG A 124 -9.20 7.39 -8.31
CA ARG A 124 -7.85 8.02 -8.28
C ARG A 124 -7.32 8.16 -6.87
N PHE A 125 -6.06 7.77 -6.68
CA PHE A 125 -5.35 7.87 -5.43
C PHE A 125 -3.84 7.78 -5.68
N LEU A 126 -3.03 8.31 -4.76
CA LEU A 126 -1.58 8.12 -4.74
C LEU A 126 -1.23 7.03 -3.74
N ILE A 127 -0.32 6.14 -4.11
CA ILE A 127 0.23 5.12 -3.22
C ILE A 127 1.69 5.49 -2.95
N LEU A 128 2.01 5.77 -1.69
CA LEU A 128 3.40 5.89 -1.24
C LEU A 128 3.72 4.71 -0.32
N ARG A 129 4.79 3.98 -0.63
CA ARG A 129 5.28 2.89 0.22
C ARG A 129 6.52 3.35 0.95
N TYR A 130 6.52 3.13 2.26
CA TYR A 130 7.64 3.44 3.13
C TYR A 130 8.23 2.15 3.65
N MET A 131 9.56 2.09 3.59
CA MET A 131 10.37 0.95 4.00
C MET A 131 11.65 1.47 4.66
N PRO A 132 12.42 0.61 5.36
CA PRO A 132 13.68 1.05 5.94
C PRO A 132 14.68 1.49 4.88
N GLN A 133 15.43 2.56 5.16
CA GLN A 133 16.41 3.19 4.25
C GLN A 133 17.51 2.29 3.67
N TYR A 134 17.69 1.08 4.20
CA TYR A 134 18.67 0.09 3.74
C TYR A 134 18.03 -1.01 2.88
N THR A 135 16.77 -0.84 2.48
CA THR A 135 15.98 -1.77 1.66
C THR A 135 15.45 -1.07 0.41
N THR A 136 15.20 -1.83 -0.66
CA THR A 136 14.55 -1.32 -1.88
C THR A 136 13.69 -2.40 -2.53
N TYR A 137 12.59 -1.97 -3.16
CA TYR A 137 11.85 -2.77 -4.14
C TYR A 137 12.29 -2.33 -5.54
N GLY A 138 13.39 -2.91 -6.05
CA GLY A 138 13.89 -2.64 -7.40
C GLY A 138 15.22 -1.89 -7.41
N THR A 139 15.28 -0.77 -8.13
CA THR A 139 16.51 0.01 -8.29
C THR A 139 16.73 0.99 -7.13
N PHE A 140 17.99 1.19 -6.75
CA PHE A 140 18.39 2.16 -5.73
C PHE A 140 18.41 3.59 -6.24
N ASP A 141 18.36 3.80 -7.56
CA ASP A 141 18.29 5.10 -8.20
C ASP A 141 17.19 5.11 -9.28
N PRO A 142 15.92 5.31 -8.89
CA PRO A 142 14.79 5.19 -9.79
C PRO A 142 14.50 6.46 -10.61
N PHE A 143 15.11 7.60 -10.28
CA PHE A 143 14.76 8.89 -10.89
C PHE A 143 15.92 9.48 -11.70
N PRO A 144 15.68 9.93 -12.94
CA PRO A 144 16.71 10.64 -13.72
C PRO A 144 17.19 11.93 -13.03
N ASP A 145 18.43 12.35 -13.29
CA ASP A 145 19.03 13.58 -12.75
C ASP A 145 18.14 14.83 -12.93
N GLU A 146 17.43 14.92 -14.05
CA GLU A 146 16.53 16.02 -14.39
C GLU A 146 15.32 16.13 -13.45
N ILE A 147 14.89 15.00 -12.89
CA ILE A 147 13.84 14.93 -11.87
C ILE A 147 14.44 15.22 -10.50
N GLN A 148 15.59 14.61 -10.18
CA GLN A 148 16.28 14.84 -8.91
C GLN A 148 16.61 16.32 -8.69
N ALA A 149 17.05 17.03 -9.74
CA ALA A 149 17.35 18.47 -9.71
C ALA A 149 16.13 19.36 -9.37
N LYS A 150 14.91 18.82 -9.43
CA LYS A 150 13.67 19.53 -9.06
C LYS A 150 13.15 19.17 -7.66
N LEU A 151 13.79 18.22 -6.99
CA LEU A 151 13.39 17.79 -5.66
C LEU A 151 14.10 18.64 -4.60
N SER A 152 13.40 18.92 -3.52
CA SER A 152 14.01 19.54 -2.34
C SER A 152 15.11 18.65 -1.75
N PRO A 153 16.12 19.23 -1.07
CA PRO A 153 17.14 18.46 -0.37
C PRO A 153 16.56 17.42 0.59
N GLU A 154 15.47 17.75 1.28
CA GLU A 154 14.78 16.85 2.21
C GLU A 154 14.16 15.66 1.48
N THR A 155 13.57 15.88 0.30
CA THR A 155 13.00 14.79 -0.50
C THR A 155 14.10 13.88 -1.06
N LEU A 156 15.22 14.46 -1.51
CA LEU A 156 16.38 13.71 -1.96
C LEU A 156 16.95 12.85 -0.83
N GLU A 157 17.12 13.42 0.36
CA GLU A 157 17.57 12.68 1.54
C GLU A 157 16.58 11.59 1.93
N LEU A 158 15.26 11.85 1.86
CA LEU A 158 14.22 10.87 2.19
C LEU A 158 14.32 9.62 1.32
N ILE A 159 14.53 9.78 0.01
CA ILE A 159 14.59 8.66 -0.96
C ILE A 159 15.96 7.99 -1.05
N GLU A 160 17.02 8.61 -0.48
CA GLU A 160 18.38 8.06 -0.51
C GLU A 160 18.48 6.73 0.26
N VAL A 161 19.32 5.83 -0.21
CA VAL A 161 19.67 4.60 0.52
C VAL A 161 20.73 4.93 1.57
N ALA A 162 20.51 4.52 2.81
CA ALA A 162 21.47 4.74 3.88
C ALA A 162 21.67 3.48 4.75
N PRO A 163 22.85 3.30 5.39
CA PRO A 163 23.10 2.17 6.28
C PRO A 163 22.13 2.10 7.46
N TYR A 164 21.86 0.90 7.99
CA TYR A 164 20.92 0.68 9.12
C TYR A 164 21.10 1.65 10.31
N LYS A 165 22.34 1.99 10.67
CA LYS A 165 22.66 2.85 11.83
C LYS A 165 22.69 4.34 11.52
N HIS A 166 22.54 4.71 10.25
CA HIS A 166 22.56 6.12 9.85
C HIS A 166 21.23 6.78 10.23
N VAL A 167 21.29 8.00 10.75
CA VAL A 167 20.09 8.79 11.05
C VAL A 167 20.10 9.99 10.14
N LYS A 168 19.20 10.01 9.17
CA LYS A 168 19.01 11.12 8.22
C LYS A 168 18.62 12.40 8.97
N GLU A 169 18.96 13.56 8.43
CA GLU A 169 18.62 14.86 9.01
C GLU A 169 17.12 15.13 8.97
N ILE A 170 16.41 14.70 7.92
CA ILE A 170 14.95 14.88 7.79
C ILE A 170 14.16 14.33 8.98
N VAL A 171 14.57 13.20 9.56
CA VAL A 171 13.86 12.59 10.70
C VAL A 171 14.15 13.25 12.04
N LYS A 172 15.12 14.19 12.09
CA LYS A 172 15.41 15.00 13.28
C LYS A 172 14.53 16.26 13.35
N GLN A 173 13.78 16.55 12.31
CA GLN A 173 12.89 17.70 12.21
C GLN A 173 11.47 17.29 12.60
N GLU A 174 10.82 18.07 13.48
CA GLU A 174 9.41 17.85 13.82
C GLU A 174 8.48 18.27 12.69
N THR A 175 8.86 19.30 11.93
CA THR A 175 8.12 19.80 10.78
C THR A 175 9.09 20.01 9.62
N VAL A 176 8.78 19.41 8.48
CA VAL A 176 9.57 19.56 7.26
C VAL A 176 8.90 20.59 6.36
N THR A 177 9.63 21.65 5.99
CA THR A 177 9.16 22.65 5.02
C THR A 177 9.86 22.41 3.70
N LEU A 178 9.12 22.01 2.68
CA LEU A 178 9.68 21.80 1.35
C LEU A 178 9.80 23.15 0.64
N THR A 179 11.03 23.60 0.41
CA THR A 179 11.31 24.75 -0.45
C THR A 179 11.61 24.27 -1.86
N CYS A 180 10.88 24.78 -2.85
CA CYS A 180 11.11 24.57 -4.28
C CYS A 180 11.81 25.77 -4.93
#